data_AF-A0A3D4U387-F1
#
_entry.id   AF-A0A3D4U387-F1
#
_cell.length_a   1.000
_cell.length_b   1.000
_cell.length_c   1.000
_cell.angle_alpha   90.00
_cell.angle_beta   90.00
_cell.angle_gamma   90.00
#
_symmetry.space_group_name_H-M   'P 1'
#
loop_
_entity.id
_entity.type
_entity.pdbx_description
1 polymer ?
#
loop_
_entity_poly.entity_id
_entity_poly.type
_entity_poly.pdbx_seq_one_letter_code
_entity_poly.pdbx_strand_id
1 'polypeptide(L)'
;MRKAATGLKILLVVLIIVAMTASMTACANCILVIANNSSFDLDSVTWFGTSFGCIVAGSSNRQKIQPGTDYIYFYIAGVRMRTAYPLTCEKGYETTYRVTDLTPVYVYDQSLSCSDQSVPVVLSEAMQR
;
A
#
# COMPACT_ATOMS: atom_id res chain seq x y z
N MET A 1 3.74 34.78 53.21
CA MET A 1 3.19 34.74 51.84
C MET A 1 4.17 34.07 50.88
N ARG A 2 4.24 32.73 50.84
CA ARG A 2 5.08 31.96 49.88
C ARG A 2 4.43 30.58 49.64
N LYS A 3 3.35 30.52 48.87
CA LYS A 3 2.74 29.23 48.43
C LYS A 3 2.46 29.16 46.91
N ALA A 4 2.77 30.21 46.14
CA ALA A 4 2.43 30.28 44.71
C ALA A 4 3.43 29.59 43.77
N ALA A 5 4.70 29.38 44.18
CA ALA A 5 5.76 28.94 43.27
C ALA A 5 5.68 27.45 42.87
N THR A 6 5.02 26.61 43.68
CA THR A 6 4.93 25.15 43.42
C THR A 6 3.89 24.81 42.35
N GLY A 7 2.77 25.55 42.31
CA GLY A 7 1.69 25.30 41.35
C GLY A 7 2.08 25.56 39.90
N LEU A 8 2.87 26.61 39.65
CA LEU A 8 3.31 26.99 38.30
C LEU A 8 4.24 25.93 37.68
N LYS A 9 5.12 25.33 38.48
CA LYS A 9 6.05 24.28 38.01
C LYS A 9 5.31 23.00 37.63
N ILE A 10 4.30 22.60 38.40
CA ILE A 10 3.48 21.42 38.11
C ILE A 10 2.69 21.63 36.81
N LEU A 11 2.09 22.81 36.62
CA LEU A 11 1.34 23.14 35.41
C LEU A 11 2.23 23.09 34.15
N LEU A 12 3.46 23.59 34.25
CA LEU A 12 4.40 23.61 33.13
C LEU A 12 4.83 22.20 32.71
N VAL A 13 5.07 21.31 33.68
CA VAL A 13 5.42 19.89 33.43
C VAL A 13 4.25 19.16 32.77
N VAL A 14 3.02 19.39 33.24
CA VAL A 14 1.81 18.79 32.63
C VAL A 14 1.63 19.29 31.19
N LEU A 15 1.83 20.58 30.94
CA LEU A 15 1.75 21.16 29.58
C LEU A 15 2.80 20.57 28.64
N ILE A 16 4.03 20.33 29.11
CA ILE A 16 5.09 19.69 28.32
C ILE A 16 4.72 18.24 27.99
N ILE A 17 4.17 17.48 28.94
CA ILE A 17 3.74 16.08 28.71
C ILE A 17 2.57 16.02 27.71
N VAL A 18 1.60 16.95 27.81
CA VAL A 18 0.48 17.03 26.87
C VAL A 18 0.95 17.46 25.47
N ALA A 19 1.90 18.39 25.36
CA ALA A 19 2.48 18.80 24.08
C ALA A 19 3.32 17.69 23.41
N MET A 20 4.02 16.86 24.20
CA MET A 20 4.78 15.72 23.69
C MET A 20 3.89 14.54 23.25
N THR A 21 2.72 14.37 23.87
CA THR A 21 1.76 13.32 23.46
C THR A 21 0.96 13.70 22.22
N ALA A 22 0.68 14.99 22.01
CA ALA A 22 0.02 15.48 20.80
C ALA A 22 0.90 15.35 19.52
N SER A 23 2.23 15.40 19.65
CA SER A 23 3.16 15.35 18.51
C SER A 23 3.48 13.94 17.98
N MET A 24 3.13 12.87 18.71
CA MET A 24 3.33 11.49 18.24
C MET A 24 2.18 10.94 17.38
N THR A 25 1.12 11.73 17.19
CA THR A 25 0.02 11.43 16.23
C THR A 25 0.26 12.08 14.87
N ALA A 26 1.53 12.34 14.51
CA ALA A 26 1.85 12.39 13.10
C ALA A 26 1.62 10.97 12.55
N CYS A 27 0.58 10.79 11.72
CA CYS A 27 0.34 9.54 11.00
C CYS A 27 1.60 9.20 10.22
N ALA A 28 2.51 8.40 10.79
CA ALA A 28 3.70 8.02 10.04
C ALA A 28 3.23 7.15 8.88
N ASN A 29 3.61 7.58 7.69
CA ASN A 29 3.24 6.91 6.46
C ASN A 29 4.20 5.75 6.20
N CYS A 30 3.75 4.79 5.40
CA CYS A 30 4.63 3.85 4.75
C CYS A 30 5.08 4.44 3.40
N ILE A 31 6.22 4.00 2.89
CA ILE A 31 6.62 4.27 1.51
C ILE A 31 6.47 2.96 0.75
N LEU A 32 5.62 2.93 -0.27
CA LEU A 32 5.44 1.77 -1.13
C LEU A 32 6.05 2.03 -2.49
N VAL A 33 6.90 1.11 -2.92
CA VAL A 33 7.45 1.03 -4.27
C VAL A 33 6.85 -0.19 -4.97
N ILE A 34 6.18 0.03 -6.09
CA ILE A 34 5.74 -1.05 -6.98
C ILE A 34 6.67 -1.03 -8.19
N ALA A 35 7.49 -2.07 -8.33
CA ALA A 35 8.40 -2.26 -9.44
C ALA A 35 7.83 -3.28 -10.43
N ASN A 36 7.74 -2.90 -11.70
CA ASN A 36 7.31 -3.77 -12.77
C ASN A 36 8.53 -4.42 -13.43
N ASN A 37 8.86 -5.62 -12.96
CA ASN A 37 9.86 -6.51 -13.52
C ASN A 37 9.23 -7.56 -14.46
N SER A 38 7.98 -7.38 -14.88
CA SER A 38 7.33 -8.23 -15.88
C SER A 38 7.60 -7.72 -17.29
N SER A 39 7.22 -8.52 -18.28
CA SER A 39 7.27 -8.19 -19.71
C SER A 39 6.08 -7.36 -20.20
N PHE A 40 5.13 -7.02 -19.31
CA PHE A 40 3.89 -6.34 -19.65
C PHE A 40 3.82 -4.95 -19.02
N ASP A 41 3.16 -4.00 -19.67
CA ASP A 41 2.81 -2.73 -19.06
C ASP A 41 1.63 -2.90 -18.11
N LEU A 42 1.72 -2.31 -16.92
CA LEU A 42 0.66 -2.35 -15.92
C LEU A 42 -0.13 -1.04 -15.95
N ASP A 43 -1.41 -1.12 -16.26
CA ASP A 43 -2.31 0.03 -16.30
C ASP A 43 -3.13 0.17 -15.02
N SER A 44 -3.44 1.42 -14.64
CA SER A 44 -4.29 1.76 -13.50
C SER A 44 -3.93 1.00 -12.20
N VAL A 45 -2.63 0.95 -11.89
CA VAL A 45 -2.12 0.25 -10.71
C VAL A 45 -2.63 0.94 -9.45
N THR A 46 -3.25 0.17 -8.55
CA THR A 46 -3.79 0.66 -7.28
C THR A 46 -3.47 -0.27 -6.12
N TRP A 47 -3.31 0.30 -4.94
CA TRP A 47 -3.16 -0.42 -3.66
C TRP A 47 -3.87 0.38 -2.58
N PHE A 48 -4.78 -0.26 -1.82
CA PHE A 48 -5.55 0.38 -0.74
C PHE A 48 -6.23 1.69 -1.17
N GLY A 49 -6.83 1.68 -2.36
CA GLY A 49 -7.48 2.84 -2.98
C GLY A 49 -6.53 3.94 -3.49
N THR A 50 -5.22 3.84 -3.25
CA THR A 50 -4.23 4.79 -3.76
C THR A 50 -3.77 4.39 -5.16
N SER A 51 -3.78 5.35 -6.10
CA SER A 51 -3.36 5.15 -7.49
C SER A 51 -1.86 5.39 -7.69
N PHE A 52 -1.20 4.44 -8.33
CA PHE A 52 0.17 4.52 -8.85
C PHE A 52 0.20 4.79 -10.36
N GLY A 53 -0.96 4.92 -11.02
CA GLY A 53 -1.03 5.15 -12.46
C GLY A 53 -0.52 3.97 -13.29
N CYS A 54 0.02 4.26 -14.48
CA CYS A 54 0.65 3.25 -15.33
C CYS A 54 2.11 3.02 -14.90
N ILE A 55 2.54 1.76 -14.88
CA ILE A 55 3.92 1.36 -14.59
C ILE A 55 4.41 0.48 -15.74
N VAL A 56 5.17 1.07 -16.66
CA VAL A 56 5.69 0.38 -17.85
C VAL A 56 6.71 -0.70 -17.48
N ALA A 57 6.89 -1.68 -18.35
CA ALA A 57 7.86 -2.77 -18.17
C ALA A 57 9.27 -2.22 -17.86
N GLY A 58 9.91 -2.74 -16.82
CA GLY A 58 11.23 -2.32 -16.35
C GLY A 58 11.24 -1.04 -15.49
N SER A 59 10.09 -0.43 -15.22
CA SER A 59 9.99 0.80 -14.40
C SER A 59 9.42 0.54 -13.00
N SER A 60 9.39 1.58 -12.17
CA SER A 60 8.75 1.53 -10.86
C SER A 60 8.07 2.85 -10.53
N ASN A 61 7.10 2.80 -9.62
CA ASN A 61 6.50 3.99 -9.02
C ASN A 61 6.58 3.89 -7.49
N ARG A 62 6.83 5.04 -6.84
CA ARG A 62 7.08 5.17 -5.41
C ARG A 62 6.14 6.21 -4.82
N GLN A 63 5.36 5.83 -3.81
CA GLN A 63 4.46 6.74 -3.13
C GLN A 63 4.52 6.63 -1.62
N LYS A 64 4.22 7.75 -0.95
CA LYS A 64 4.04 7.83 0.49
C LYS A 64 2.55 7.63 0.81
N ILE A 65 2.24 6.56 1.51
CA ILE A 65 0.87 6.05 1.68
C ILE A 65 0.55 5.74 3.15
N GLN A 66 -0.74 5.58 3.47
CA GLN A 66 -1.14 5.12 4.80
C GLN A 66 -0.70 3.65 4.99
N PRO A 67 -0.17 3.27 6.17
CA PRO A 67 0.15 1.87 6.47
C PRO A 67 -1.09 0.99 6.42
N GLY A 68 -0.94 -0.25 5.98
CA GLY A 68 -2.05 -1.19 5.81
C GLY A 68 -1.65 -2.47 5.09
N THR A 69 -2.64 -3.34 4.85
CA THR A 69 -2.47 -4.59 4.11
C THR A 69 -3.56 -4.69 3.06
N ASP A 70 -3.18 -4.80 1.79
CA ASP A 70 -4.11 -4.94 0.66
C ASP A 70 -3.45 -5.59 -0.55
N TYR A 71 -4.24 -5.96 -1.54
CA TYR A 71 -3.80 -6.45 -2.83
C TYR A 71 -3.40 -5.30 -3.75
N ILE A 72 -2.52 -5.61 -4.71
CA ILE A 72 -2.24 -4.71 -5.82
C ILE A 72 -3.19 -5.07 -6.95
N TYR A 73 -3.98 -4.11 -7.41
CA TYR A 73 -4.88 -4.25 -8.55
C TYR A 73 -4.30 -3.49 -9.75
N PHE A 74 -4.44 -4.05 -10.94
CA PHE A 74 -3.96 -3.44 -12.18
C PHE A 74 -4.70 -4.03 -13.38
N TYR A 75 -4.45 -3.45 -14.55
CA TYR A 75 -4.93 -3.96 -15.84
C TYR A 75 -3.74 -4.29 -16.73
N ILE A 76 -3.89 -5.32 -17.55
CA ILE A 76 -3.00 -5.59 -18.68
C ILE A 76 -3.89 -5.82 -19.89
N ALA A 77 -3.68 -5.06 -20.96
CA ALA A 77 -4.49 -5.14 -22.19
C ALA A 77 -6.02 -5.08 -21.93
N GLY A 78 -6.46 -4.28 -20.95
CA GLY A 78 -7.87 -4.15 -20.57
C GLY A 78 -8.42 -5.25 -19.64
N VAL A 79 -7.64 -6.29 -19.33
CA VAL A 79 -8.02 -7.35 -18.39
C VAL A 79 -7.68 -6.93 -16.97
N ARG A 80 -8.70 -6.90 -16.08
CA ARG A 80 -8.50 -6.55 -14.67
C ARG A 80 -7.90 -7.72 -13.90
N MET A 81 -6.84 -7.45 -13.17
CA MET A 81 -6.13 -8.44 -12.36
C MET A 81 -5.87 -7.92 -10.94
N ARG A 82 -5.58 -8.85 -10.03
CA ARG A 82 -4.94 -8.54 -8.74
C ARG A 82 -3.89 -9.57 -8.37
N THR A 83 -2.94 -9.19 -7.51
CA THR A 83 -2.02 -10.15 -6.90
C THR A 83 -2.77 -11.19 -6.08
N ALA A 84 -2.27 -12.43 -6.05
CA ALA A 84 -2.89 -13.50 -5.28
C ALA A 84 -2.76 -13.29 -3.77
N TYR A 85 -1.65 -12.66 -3.35
CA TYR A 85 -1.32 -12.40 -1.96
C TYR A 85 -1.37 -10.90 -1.68
N PRO A 86 -1.86 -10.51 -0.49
CA PRO A 86 -1.83 -9.11 -0.09
C PRO A 86 -0.40 -8.71 0.28
N LEU A 87 -0.11 -7.42 0.14
CA LEU A 87 1.11 -6.77 0.56
C LEU A 87 0.84 -5.93 1.80
N THR A 88 1.66 -6.08 2.82
CA THR A 88 1.66 -5.23 4.01
C THR A 88 2.69 -4.12 3.86
N CYS A 89 2.28 -2.88 4.09
CA CYS A 89 3.15 -1.71 4.15
C CYS A 89 3.16 -1.19 5.59
N GLU A 90 4.27 -1.39 6.30
CA GLU A 90 4.38 -1.05 7.72
C GLU A 90 4.71 0.42 7.96
N LYS A 91 4.23 0.95 9.08
CA LYS A 91 4.41 2.33 9.48
C LYS A 91 5.90 2.69 9.61
N GLY A 92 6.35 3.70 8.84
CA GLY A 92 7.72 4.19 8.90
C GLY A 92 8.75 3.39 8.08
N TYR A 93 8.31 2.35 7.38
CA TYR A 93 9.16 1.52 6.53
C TYR A 93 8.96 1.84 5.04
N GLU A 94 9.98 1.53 4.24
CA GLU A 94 9.85 1.43 2.79
C GLU A 94 9.65 -0.04 2.41
N THR A 95 8.57 -0.33 1.71
CA THR A 95 8.22 -1.66 1.20
C THR A 95 8.34 -1.64 -0.31
N THR A 96 9.05 -2.60 -0.89
CA THR A 96 9.14 -2.77 -2.35
C THR A 96 8.47 -4.08 -2.76
N TYR A 97 7.50 -4.01 -3.66
CA TYR A 97 6.92 -5.18 -4.32
C TYR A 97 7.34 -5.24 -5.77
N ARG A 98 7.72 -6.43 -6.24
CA ARG A 98 8.18 -6.66 -7.60
C ARG A 98 7.16 -7.54 -8.33
N VAL A 99 6.45 -6.93 -9.28
CA VAL A 99 5.61 -7.68 -10.23
C VAL A 99 6.53 -8.30 -11.26
N THR A 100 6.40 -9.60 -11.51
CA THR A 100 7.18 -10.39 -12.48
C THR A 100 6.23 -11.22 -13.32
N ASP A 101 6.73 -11.79 -14.43
CA ASP A 101 5.96 -12.74 -15.25
C ASP A 101 5.49 -13.97 -14.46
N LEU A 102 6.15 -14.29 -13.34
CA LEU A 102 5.82 -15.41 -12.45
C LEU A 102 4.89 -15.01 -11.30
N THR A 103 4.44 -13.76 -11.24
CA THR A 103 3.59 -13.28 -10.15
C THR A 103 2.23 -13.98 -10.20
N PRO A 104 1.80 -14.65 -9.11
CA PRO A 104 0.48 -15.26 -9.07
C PRO A 104 -0.59 -14.19 -9.01
N VAL A 105 -1.61 -14.31 -9.87
CA VAL A 105 -2.70 -13.35 -10.00
C VAL A 105 -4.06 -14.02 -10.07
N TYR A 106 -5.09 -13.27 -9.66
CA TYR A 106 -6.48 -13.57 -9.99
C TYR A 106 -6.92 -12.69 -11.15
N VAL A 107 -7.47 -13.30 -12.18
CA VAL A 107 -8.08 -12.62 -13.32
C VAL A 107 -9.54 -12.40 -13.01
N TYR A 108 -10.00 -11.15 -13.06
CA TYR A 108 -11.41 -10.83 -12.91
C TYR A 108 -12.06 -10.80 -14.29
N ASP A 109 -12.68 -11.91 -14.66
CA ASP A 109 -13.69 -11.86 -15.71
C ASP A 109 -14.99 -11.35 -15.10
N GLN A 110 -15.49 -10.21 -15.59
CA GLN A 110 -16.78 -9.67 -15.17
C GLN A 110 -17.96 -10.56 -15.58
N SER A 111 -17.73 -11.60 -16.39
CA SER A 111 -18.75 -12.54 -16.85
C SER A 111 -19.08 -13.66 -15.85
N LEU A 112 -18.30 -13.85 -14.79
CA LEU A 112 -18.42 -15.03 -13.92
C LEU A 112 -19.20 -14.75 -12.62
N SER A 113 -20.30 -15.50 -12.46
CA SER A 113 -21.24 -15.47 -11.34
C SER A 113 -20.60 -15.86 -10.00
N CYS A 114 -21.26 -15.47 -8.90
CA CYS A 114 -20.81 -15.40 -7.50
C CYS A 114 -20.18 -16.64 -6.82
N SER A 115 -19.84 -17.71 -7.54
CA SER A 115 -19.32 -18.97 -7.00
C SER A 115 -17.87 -19.28 -7.39
N ASP A 116 -17.17 -18.40 -8.11
CA ASP A 116 -15.88 -18.76 -8.68
C ASP A 116 -14.73 -18.64 -7.67
N GLN A 117 -14.38 -19.79 -7.08
CA GLN A 117 -13.08 -20.00 -6.45
C GLN A 117 -12.01 -20.07 -7.55
N SER A 118 -11.73 -18.93 -8.18
CA SER A 118 -10.63 -18.86 -9.14
C SER A 118 -9.34 -19.29 -8.44
N VAL A 119 -8.60 -20.21 -9.05
CA VAL A 119 -7.26 -20.60 -8.61
C VAL A 119 -6.30 -19.55 -9.17
N PRO A 120 -5.33 -19.06 -8.38
CA PRO A 120 -4.38 -18.08 -8.90
C PRO A 120 -3.60 -18.69 -10.06
N VAL A 121 -3.48 -17.94 -11.15
CA VAL A 121 -2.68 -18.30 -12.32
C VAL A 121 -1.42 -17.46 -12.36
N VAL A 122 -0.39 -17.94 -13.04
CA VAL A 122 0.81 -17.14 -13.27
C VAL A 122 0.50 -16.03 -14.26
N LEU A 123 1.05 -14.83 -14.04
CA LEU A 123 0.78 -13.65 -14.88
C LEU A 123 0.99 -13.91 -16.38
N SER A 124 2.11 -14.54 -16.76
CA SER A 124 2.36 -14.85 -18.17
C SER A 124 1.35 -15.85 -18.76
N GLU A 125 0.87 -16.81 -17.98
CA GLU A 125 -0.17 -17.76 -18.40
C GLU A 125 -1.53 -17.07 -18.52
N ALA A 126 -1.83 -16.13 -17.62
CA ALA A 126 -3.05 -15.34 -17.66
C ALA A 126 -3.17 -14.53 -18.97
N MET A 127 -2.04 -14.05 -19.48
CA MET A 127 -1.99 -13.26 -20.71
C MET A 127 -2.03 -14.08 -22.01
N GLN A 128 -1.91 -15.40 -21.93
CA GLN A 128 -2.05 -16.29 -23.10
C GLN A 128 -3.50 -16.75 -23.35
N ARG A 129 -4.41 -16.44 -22.44
CA ARG A 129 -5.84 -16.81 -22.50
C ARG A 129 -6.64 -15.70 -23.15
#